data_AF-A0A2L2Y6Q0-F1
#
_entry.id   AF-A0A2L2Y6Q0-F1
#
_cell.length_a   1.000
_cell.length_b   1.000
_cell.length_c   1.000
_cell.angle_alpha   90.00
_cell.angle_beta   90.00
_cell.angle_gamma   90.00
#
_symmetry.space_group_name_H-M   'P 1'
#
loop_
_entity.id
_entity.type
_entity.pdbx_description
1 polymer ?
#
loop_
_entity_poly.entity_id
_entity_poly.type
_entity_poly.pdbx_seq_one_letter_code
_entity_poly.pdbx_strand_id
1 'polypeptide(L)' 'LKKYGNVVGYYVGEDVFVVFKDLEILKKVLIKDIGVFSNRPTLFLEAEPFPKTLVGLRDKRRKEARNIVTPTFSSGK' A
#
# COMPACT_ATOMS: atom_id res chain seq x y z
N LEU A 1 -16.88 -2.03 -11.09
CA LEU A 1 -17.53 -2.02 -9.75
C LEU A 1 -19.05 -1.84 -9.76
N LYS A 2 -19.67 -1.06 -10.66
CA LYS A 2 -21.15 -0.91 -10.70
C LYS A 2 -21.92 -2.25 -10.70
N LYS A 3 -21.35 -3.29 -11.32
CA LYS A 3 -21.93 -4.65 -11.40
C LYS A 3 -21.70 -5.55 -10.17
N TYR A 4 -20.66 -5.29 -9.37
CA TYR A 4 -20.14 -6.29 -8.41
C TYR A 4 -20.24 -5.86 -6.94
N GLY A 5 -20.80 -4.67 -6.66
CA GLY A 5 -20.97 -4.16 -5.31
C GLY A 5 -19.74 -3.46 -4.74
N ASN A 6 -19.66 -3.40 -3.41
CA ASN A 6 -18.71 -2.57 -2.68
C ASN A 6 -17.38 -3.28 -2.33
N VAL A 7 -17.37 -4.61 -2.34
CA VAL A 7 -16.18 -5.45 -2.09
C VAL A 7 -16.14 -6.55 -3.13
N VAL A 8 -15.02 -6.69 -3.83
CA VAL A 8 -14.89 -7.66 -4.94
C VAL A 8 -13.53 -8.33 -4.86
N GLY A 9 -13.52 -9.66 -4.86
CA GLY A 9 -12.31 -10.45 -5.02
C GLY A 9 -12.07 -10.80 -6.50
N TYR A 10 -10.81 -10.85 -6.91
CA TYR A 10 -10.41 -11.42 -8.19
C TYR A 10 -9.03 -12.06 -8.07
N TYR A 11 -8.69 -12.92 -9.03
CA TYR A 11 -7.42 -13.63 -9.05
C TYR A 11 -6.51 -13.05 -10.13
N VAL A 12 -5.21 -12.99 -9.84
CA VAL A 12 -4.14 -12.76 -10.83
C VAL A 12 -3.17 -13.92 -10.67
N GLY A 13 -3.27 -14.92 -11.55
CA GLY A 13 -2.57 -16.20 -11.33
C GLY A 13 -3.07 -16.87 -10.05
N GLU A 14 -2.15 -17.22 -9.16
CA GLU A 14 -2.44 -17.79 -7.84
C GLU A 14 -2.75 -16.74 -6.76
N ASP A 15 -2.49 -15.46 -7.03
CA ASP A 15 -2.68 -14.38 -6.07
C ASP A 15 -4.13 -13.89 -6.03
N VAL A 16 -4.63 -13.71 -4.81
CA VAL A 16 -5.97 -13.15 -4.54
C VAL A 16 -5.87 -11.65 -4.29
N PHE A 17 -6.61 -10.87 -5.07
CA PHE A 17 -6.75 -9.43 -4.90
C PHE A 17 -8.16 -9.07 -4.45
N VAL A 18 -8.24 -8.15 -3.49
CA VAL A 18 -9.51 -7.62 -3.00
C VAL A 18 -9.60 -6.13 -3.33
N VAL A 19 -10.70 -5.74 -3.97
CA VAL A 19 -11.02 -4.36 -4.34
C VAL A 19 -12.10 -3.84 -3.40
N PHE A 20 -11.80 -2.74 -2.72
CA PHE A 20 -12.74 -2.01 -1.88
C PHE A 20 -13.21 -0.75 -2.59
N LYS A 21 -14.53 -0.55 -2.68
CA LYS A 21 -15.18 0.69 -3.11
C LYS A 21 -15.71 1.50 -1.94
N ASP A 22 -16.01 0.82 -0.83
CA ASP A 22 -16.59 1.43 0.36
C ASP A 22 -15.59 2.35 1.07
N LEU A 23 -15.99 3.60 1.36
CA LEU A 23 -15.12 4.61 1.95
C LEU A 23 -14.75 4.28 3.40
N GLU A 24 -15.64 3.67 4.16
CA GLU A 24 -15.37 3.30 5.56
C GLU A 24 -14.36 2.15 5.62
N ILE A 25 -14.47 1.18 4.70
CA ILE A 25 -13.46 0.12 4.56
C ILE A 25 -12.12 0.71 4.13
N LEU A 26 -12.11 1.63 3.14
CA LEU A 26 -10.88 2.28 2.69
C LEU A 26 -10.19 3.07 3.81
N LYS A 27 -10.95 3.84 4.61
CA LYS A 27 -10.40 4.54 5.80
C LYS A 27 -9.83 3.56 6.81
N LYS A 28 -10.52 2.43 7.05
CA LYS A 28 -10.03 1.40 7.97
C LYS A 28 -8.71 0.82 7.49
N VAL A 29 -8.63 0.34 6.25
CA VAL A 29 -7.45 -0.32 5.68
C VAL A 29 -6.27 0.64 5.48
N LEU A 30 -6.52 1.85 4.96
CA LEU A 30 -5.45 2.77 4.55
C LEU A 30 -4.97 3.71 5.66
N ILE A 31 -5.78 3.91 6.72
CA ILE A 31 -5.47 4.85 7.80
C ILE A 31 -5.40 4.12 9.13
N LYS A 32 -6.53 3.56 9.60
CA LYS A 32 -6.62 2.97 10.95
C LYS A 32 -5.71 1.76 11.11
N ASP A 33 -5.72 0.87 10.13
CA ASP A 33 -5.03 -0.42 10.13
C ASP A 33 -3.80 -0.42 9.21
N ILE A 34 -3.20 0.76 8.96
CA ILE A 34 -2.03 0.89 8.07
C ILE A 34 -0.81 0.08 8.56
N GLY A 35 -0.76 -0.28 9.85
CA GLY A 35 0.24 -1.18 10.41
C GLY A 35 0.10 -2.62 9.92
N VAL A 36 -1.14 -3.07 9.66
CA VAL A 36 -1.46 -4.39 9.11
C VAL A 36 -1.28 -4.39 7.59
N PHE A 37 -1.79 -3.35 6.91
CA PHE A 37 -1.71 -3.19 5.44
C PHE A 37 -0.53 -2.29 5.03
N SER A 38 0.64 -2.56 5.61
CA SER A 38 1.79 -1.66 5.53
C SER A 38 2.47 -1.68 4.17
N ASN A 39 2.54 -2.85 3.53
CA ASN A 39 3.22 -3.10 2.26
C ASN A 39 2.41 -2.61 1.04
N ARG A 40 3.07 -2.52 -0.10
CA ARG A 40 2.45 -2.26 -1.40
C ARG A 40 2.58 -3.51 -2.28
N PRO A 41 1.67 -3.69 -3.27
CA PRO A 41 1.82 -4.77 -4.24
C PRO A 41 3.24 -4.80 -4.80
N THR A 42 3.76 -6.00 -5.04
CA THR A 42 5.04 -6.15 -5.72
C THR A 42 4.92 -5.55 -7.11
N LEU A 43 5.59 -4.42 -7.30
CA LEU A 43 5.86 -3.88 -8.61
C LEU A 43 6.86 -4.87 -9.20
N PHE A 44 6.56 -5.50 -10.34
CA PHE A 44 7.48 -6.38 -11.09
C PHE A 44 8.66 -5.58 -11.69
N LEU A 45 9.20 -4.64 -10.92
CA LEU A 45 10.29 -3.73 -11.19
C LEU A 45 11.41 -4.11 -10.22
N GLU A 46 12.09 -5.21 -10.55
CA GLU A 46 13.18 -5.75 -9.72
C GLU A 46 14.52 -5.07 -10.00
N ALA A 47 14.61 -4.30 -11.08
CA ALA A 47 15.81 -3.56 -11.44
C ALA A 47 16.12 -2.46 -10.41
N GLU A 48 17.40 -2.29 -10.10
CA GLU A 48 17.86 -1.17 -9.27
C GLU A 48 17.49 0.16 -9.94
N PRO A 49 17.03 1.18 -9.17
CA PRO A 49 16.98 1.24 -7.71
C PRO A 49 15.61 0.87 -7.11
N PHE A 50 14.66 0.35 -7.90
CA PHE A 50 13.25 0.24 -7.50
C PHE A 50 12.99 -0.50 -6.18
N PRO A 51 13.62 -1.67 -5.91
CA PRO A 51 13.43 -2.38 -4.63
C PRO A 51 13.84 -1.57 -3.39
N LYS A 52 14.77 -0.61 -3.55
CA LYS A 52 15.30 0.23 -2.45
C LYS A 52 14.51 1.52 -2.23
N THR A 53 13.52 1.81 -3.08
CA THR A 53 12.66 2.98 -2.91
C THR A 53 11.63 2.78 -1.79
N LEU A 54 11.01 3.86 -1.30
CA LEU A 54 9.97 3.79 -0.25
C LEU A 54 8.73 2.95 -0.67
N VAL A 55 8.47 2.82 -1.97
CA VAL A 55 7.41 1.96 -2.51
C VAL A 55 7.83 0.51 -2.67
N GLY A 56 9.14 0.25 -2.87
CA GLY A 56 9.73 -1.08 -2.96
C GLY A 56 9.96 -1.74 -1.60
N LEU A 57 10.45 -0.96 -0.63
CA LEU A 57 10.75 -1.44 0.73
C LEU A 57 9.53 -2.05 1.41
N ARG A 58 9.78 -3.07 2.24
CA ARG A 58 8.77 -3.83 2.97
C ARG A 58 8.89 -3.68 4.48
N ASP A 59 7.78 -3.89 5.16
CA ASP A 59 7.65 -4.06 6.62
C ASP A 59 8.38 -2.97 7.42
N LYS A 60 9.23 -3.40 8.35
CA LYS A 60 9.98 -2.53 9.25
C LYS A 60 10.86 -1.53 8.49
N ARG A 61 11.54 -1.96 7.42
CA ARG A 61 12.44 -1.10 6.63
C ARG A 61 11.70 0.05 5.96
N ARG A 62 10.50 -0.23 5.43
CA ARG A 62 9.63 0.81 4.86
C ARG A 62 9.21 1.84 5.92
N LYS A 63 8.86 1.37 7.13
CA LYS A 63 8.49 2.24 8.24
C LYS A 63 9.66 3.14 8.68
N GLU A 64 10.85 2.55 8.83
CA GLU A 64 12.08 3.28 9.17
C GLU A 64 12.39 4.36 8.12
N ALA A 65 12.39 4.00 6.84
CA ALA A 65 12.64 4.94 5.75
C ALA A 65 11.61 6.09 5.74
N ARG A 66 10.33 5.79 5.96
CA ARG A 66 9.29 6.83 6.04
C ARG A 66 9.52 7.79 7.20
N ASN A 67 9.87 7.29 8.38
CA ASN A 67 10.11 8.13 9.55
C ASN A 67 11.26 9.12 9.33
N ILE A 68 12.24 8.74 8.51
CA ILE A 68 13.36 9.60 8.14
C ILE A 68 12.96 10.61 7.06
N VAL A 69 12.25 10.15 6.02
CA VAL A 69 11.96 10.95 4.82
C VAL A 69 10.77 11.90 5.02
N THR A 70 9.70 11.47 5.68
CA THR A 70 8.47 12.25 5.84
C THR A 70 8.69 13.63 6.48
N PRO A 71 9.50 13.79 7.54
CA PRO A 71 9.77 15.10 8.16
C PRO A 71 10.31 16.14 7.17
N THR A 72 11.16 15.73 6.22
CA THR A 72 11.73 16.62 5.19
C THR A 72 10.66 17.20 4.27
N PHE A 73 9.59 16.45 4.02
CA PHE A 73 8.49 16.83 3.14
C PHE A 73 7.25 17.32 3.89
N SER A 74 7.31 17.42 5.23
CA SER A 74 6.22 17.94 6.07
C SER A 74 6.50 19.34 6.61
N SER A 75 7.60 19.99 6.22
CA SER A 75 7.98 21.34 6.66
C SER A 75 7.11 22.46 6.08
N GLY A 76 6.03 22.14 5.35
CA GLY A 76 4.99 23.09 4.98
C GLY A 76 3.89 23.18 6.03
N LYS A 77 4.11 24.00 7.06
CA LYS A 77 3.10 25.01 7.37
C LYS A 77 3.33 26.18 6.42
#